data_AF-A0A6L8EKZ7-F1
#
_entry.id   AF-A0A6L8EKZ7-F1
#
_cell.length_a   1.000
_cell.length_b   1.000
_cell.length_c   1.000
_cell.angle_alpha   90.00
_cell.angle_beta   90.00
_cell.angle_gamma   90.00
#
_symmetry.space_group_name_H-M   'P 1'
#
loop_
_entity.id
_entity.type
_entity.pdbx_description
1 polymer ?
#
loop_
_entity_poly.entity_id
_entity_poly.type
_entity_poly.pdbx_seq_one_letter_code
_entity_poly.pdbx_strand_id
1 'polypeptide(L)'
;MSACNVRNRTIFCDDNIDVLSGINADSIDLIYLDPPFNKNKEFIAPIGSSAEGAGFKDIFREDDLKDEWLLTIAEDEPGLFHYLNGIKG
;
A
#
# COMPACT_ATOMS: atom_id res chain seq x y z
N MET A 1 -27.07 -0.88 15.69
CA MET A 1 -25.82 -1.10 14.94
C MET A 1 -26.21 -1.46 13.52
N SER A 2 -25.73 -0.71 12.53
CA SER A 2 -25.89 -1.11 11.13
C SER A 2 -24.92 -2.24 10.82
N ALA A 3 -25.36 -3.25 10.06
CA ALA A 3 -24.45 -4.29 9.58
C ALA A 3 -23.38 -3.69 8.67
N CYS A 4 -22.20 -4.29 8.61
CA CYS A 4 -21.14 -3.87 7.70
C CYS A 4 -21.63 -3.94 6.24
N ASN A 5 -21.46 -2.87 5.48
CA ASN A 5 -21.80 -2.78 4.05
C ASN A 5 -20.67 -3.24 3.13
N VAL A 6 -19.55 -3.71 3.70
CA VAL A 6 -18.38 -4.23 2.97
C VAL A 6 -18.38 -5.75 2.99
N ARG A 7 -18.07 -6.37 1.84
CA ARG A 7 -17.97 -7.83 1.75
C ARG A 7 -16.67 -8.31 2.39
N ASN A 8 -16.66 -9.54 2.89
CA ASN A 8 -15.44 -10.13 3.44
C ASN A 8 -14.35 -10.24 2.34
N ARG A 9 -13.10 -9.93 2.69
CA ARG A 9 -11.94 -9.92 1.79
C ARG A 9 -12.04 -8.92 0.63
N THR A 10 -12.60 -7.74 0.88
CA THR A 10 -12.57 -6.63 -0.08
C THR A 10 -11.26 -5.85 0.02
N ILE A 11 -10.66 -5.55 -1.14
CA ILE A 11 -9.54 -4.62 -1.29
C ILE A 11 -10.09 -3.36 -1.96
N PHE A 12 -9.82 -2.21 -1.36
CA PHE A 12 -10.08 -0.90 -1.96
C PHE A 12 -8.77 -0.31 -2.45
N CYS A 13 -8.80 0.32 -3.61
CA CYS A 13 -7.65 1.02 -4.17
C CYS A 13 -8.06 2.46 -4.46
N ASP A 14 -8.03 3.29 -3.41
CA ASP A 14 -8.40 4.70 -3.42
C ASP A 14 -7.86 5.38 -2.15
N ASP A 15 -8.09 6.68 -1.99
CA ASP A 15 -7.77 7.39 -0.74
C ASP A 15 -8.57 6.80 0.44
N ASN A 16 -7.89 6.59 1.56
CA ASN A 16 -8.52 5.95 2.72
C ASN A 16 -9.61 6.81 3.36
N ILE A 17 -9.55 8.15 3.24
CA ILE A 17 -10.54 9.06 3.81
C ILE A 17 -11.87 8.86 3.07
N ASP A 18 -11.81 8.81 1.74
CA ASP A 18 -12.98 8.64 0.90
C ASP A 18 -13.58 7.24 1.07
N VAL A 19 -12.75 6.20 1.08
CA VAL A 19 -13.21 4.81 1.31
C VAL A 19 -13.87 4.66 2.68
N LEU A 20 -13.18 5.08 3.75
CA LEU A 20 -13.67 4.91 5.11
C LEU A 20 -14.96 5.71 5.36
N SER A 21 -15.14 6.85 4.69
CA SER A 21 -16.38 7.65 4.79
C SER A 21 -17.62 6.92 4.29
N GLY A 22 -17.46 5.95 3.37
CA GLY A 22 -18.53 5.14 2.83
C GLY A 22 -18.84 3.86 3.61
N ILE A 23 -18.05 3.52 4.63
CA ILE A 23 -18.25 2.34 5.46
C ILE A 23 -19.18 2.67 6.62
N ASN A 24 -20.12 1.77 6.91
CA ASN A 24 -21.04 1.95 8.03
C ASN A 24 -20.30 2.09 9.37
N ALA A 25 -20.75 3.02 10.21
CA ALA A 25 -20.21 3.21 11.54
C ALA A 25 -20.42 1.96 12.42
N ASP A 26 -19.51 1.77 13.40
CA ASP A 26 -19.53 0.67 14.37
C ASP A 26 -19.56 -0.74 13.74
N SER A 27 -19.00 -0.90 12.53
CA SER A 27 -19.04 -2.16 11.79
C SER A 27 -17.67 -2.82 11.56
N ILE A 28 -16.60 -2.27 12.14
CA ILE A 28 -15.21 -2.76 12.04
C ILE A 28 -14.69 -3.02 13.45
N ASP A 29 -14.25 -4.25 13.72
CA ASP A 29 -13.81 -4.67 15.06
C ASP A 29 -12.36 -4.25 15.39
N LEU A 30 -11.49 -4.19 14.37
CA LEU A 30 -10.07 -3.87 14.53
C LEU A 30 -9.55 -3.12 13.31
N ILE A 31 -8.78 -2.05 13.55
CA ILE A 31 -8.07 -1.30 12.52
C ILE A 31 -6.57 -1.38 12.82
N TYR A 32 -5.79 -1.81 11.83
CA TYR A 32 -4.34 -1.70 11.84
C TYR A 32 -3.94 -0.61 10.83
N LEU A 33 -3.15 0.36 11.28
CA LEU A 33 -2.65 1.45 10.45
C LEU A 33 -1.13 1.49 10.53
N ASP A 34 -0.49 1.57 9.36
CA ASP A 34 0.92 1.90 9.19
C ASP A 34 1.02 3.15 8.31
N PRO A 35 0.62 4.34 8.81
CA PRO A 35 0.62 5.55 8.03
C PRO A 35 2.05 6.06 7.82
N PRO A 36 2.32 6.85 6.77
CA PRO A 36 3.61 7.54 6.63
C PRO A 36 3.89 8.38 7.89
N PHE A 37 5.05 8.19 8.51
CA PHE A 37 5.40 8.84 9.78
C PHE A 37 5.82 10.31 9.62
N ASN A 38 5.92 10.79 8.37
CA ASN A 38 6.34 12.12 7.96
C ASN A 38 7.61 12.63 8.67
N LYS A 39 8.60 11.76 8.89
CA LYS A 39 9.84 12.08 9.62
C LYS A 39 10.91 12.73 8.77
N ASN A 40 10.71 12.90 7.45
CA ASN A 40 11.73 13.35 6.49
C ASN A 40 13.06 12.60 6.68
N LYS A 41 12.97 11.30 7.00
CA LYS A 41 14.12 10.42 7.25
C LYS A 41 14.09 9.28 6.25
N GLU A 42 15.26 8.96 5.73
CA GLU A 42 15.49 7.66 5.12
C GLU A 42 15.76 6.66 6.23
N PHE A 43 15.07 5.53 6.18
CA PHE A 43 15.30 4.41 7.09
C PHE A 43 16.25 3.46 6.39
N ILE A 44 17.52 3.47 6.80
CA ILE A 44 18.58 2.64 6.23
C ILE A 44 18.89 1.51 7.20
N ALA A 45 19.01 0.28 6.69
CA ALA A 45 19.41 -0.87 7.49
C ALA A 45 20.81 -0.66 8.08
N PRO A 46 21.06 -1.09 9.33
CA PRO A 46 22.38 -0.95 9.94
C PRO A 46 23.48 -1.64 9.12
N ILE A 47 24.65 -1.01 9.09
CA ILE A 47 25.87 -1.58 8.51
C ILE A 47 26.21 -2.87 9.28
N GLY A 48 26.51 -3.96 8.55
CA GLY A 48 26.76 -5.29 9.10
C GLY A 48 25.51 -6.13 9.37
N SER A 49 24.31 -5.64 9.03
CA SER A 49 23.08 -6.44 9.11
C SER A 49 22.88 -7.28 7.84
N SER A 50 22.05 -8.32 7.91
CA SER A 50 21.66 -9.12 6.74
C SER A 50 20.90 -8.32 5.67
N ALA A 51 20.44 -7.12 6.01
CA ALA A 51 19.74 -6.20 5.12
C ALA A 51 20.59 -4.96 4.78
N GLU A 52 21.91 -4.99 5.02
CA GLU A 52 22.81 -3.88 4.70
C GLU A 52 22.63 -3.40 3.24
N GLY A 53 22.49 -2.09 3.07
CA GLY A 53 22.18 -1.47 1.77
C GLY A 53 20.69 -1.37 1.45
N ALA A 54 19.80 -2.03 2.20
CA ALA A 54 18.36 -1.83 2.10
C ALA A 54 17.96 -0.55 2.84
N GLY A 55 17.05 0.20 2.23
CA GLY A 55 16.40 1.33 2.88
C GLY A 55 15.11 1.69 2.19
N PHE A 56 14.26 2.42 2.90
CA PHE A 56 13.02 2.94 2.36
C PHE A 56 12.79 4.38 2.81
N LYS A 57 12.03 5.09 2.00
CA LYS A 57 11.52 6.42 2.34
C LYS A 57 10.19 6.28 3.05
N ASP A 58 9.94 7.21 3.97
CA ASP A 58 8.72 7.26 4.76
C ASP A 58 7.43 7.49 3.92
N ILE A 59 7.59 8.00 2.69
CA ILE A 59 6.49 8.22 1.75
C ILE A 59 6.84 7.52 0.44
N PHE A 60 5.98 6.58 0.02
CA PHE A 60 6.04 5.97 -1.30
C PHE A 60 5.56 6.96 -2.36
N ARG A 61 6.36 7.17 -3.39
CA ARG A 61 6.06 8.02 -4.54
C ARG A 61 6.16 7.21 -5.82
N GLU A 62 5.65 7.77 -6.92
CA GLU A 62 5.77 7.15 -8.23
C GLU A 62 7.22 6.83 -8.61
N ASP A 63 8.16 7.71 -8.25
CA ASP A 63 9.59 7.51 -8.48
C ASP A 63 10.20 6.33 -7.69
N ASP A 64 9.49 5.78 -6.69
CA ASP A 64 9.92 4.60 -5.95
C ASP A 64 9.53 3.28 -6.66
N LEU A 65 8.69 3.33 -7.70
CA LEU A 65 8.39 2.17 -8.56
C LEU A 65 9.57 1.88 -9.48
N LYS A 66 10.25 0.75 -9.24
CA LYS A 66 11.32 0.27 -10.12
C LYS A 66 10.75 -0.48 -11.31
N ASP A 67 11.25 -0.21 -12.51
CA ASP A 67 10.82 -0.91 -13.74
C ASP A 67 11.03 -2.43 -13.66
N GLU A 68 12.08 -2.85 -12.95
CA GLU A 68 12.38 -4.26 -12.68
C GLU A 68 11.24 -4.96 -11.92
N TRP A 69 10.56 -4.25 -11.00
CA TRP A 69 9.44 -4.81 -10.24
C TRP A 69 8.20 -4.95 -11.11
N LEU A 70 7.99 -4.04 -12.07
CA LEU A 70 6.87 -4.12 -13.00
C LEU A 70 6.96 -5.37 -13.88
N LEU A 71 8.17 -5.77 -14.28
CA LEU A 71 8.40 -7.01 -15.02
C LEU A 71 8.04 -8.24 -14.17
N THR A 72 8.51 -8.30 -12.92
CA THR A 72 8.19 -9.41 -12.02
C THR A 72 6.69 -9.48 -11.69
N ILE A 73 6.04 -8.34 -11.44
CA ILE A 73 4.58 -8.29 -11.20
C ILE A 73 3.80 -8.70 -12.45
N ALA A 74 4.28 -8.36 -13.66
CA ALA A 74 3.67 -8.81 -14.92
C ALA A 74 3.69 -10.33 -15.07
N GLU A 75 4.78 -10.97 -14.63
CA GLU A 75 4.98 -12.41 -14.72
C GLU A 75 4.18 -13.16 -13.64
N ASP A 76 4.26 -12.71 -12.39
CA ASP A 76 3.70 -13.42 -11.23
C ASP A 76 2.21 -13.12 -11.01
N GLU A 77 1.78 -11.87 -11.23
CA GLU A 77 0.42 -11.39 -10.91
C GLU A 77 -0.11 -10.47 -12.03
N PRO A 78 -0.41 -11.02 -13.22
CA PRO A 78 -0.74 -10.23 -14.41
C PRO A 78 -1.98 -9.34 -14.24
N GLY A 79 -2.91 -9.71 -13.36
CA GLY A 79 -4.08 -8.88 -13.01
C GLY A 79 -3.70 -7.59 -12.27
N LEU A 80 -2.75 -7.67 -11.35
CA LEU A 80 -2.23 -6.52 -10.62
C LEU A 80 -1.40 -5.62 -11.54
N PHE A 81 -0.57 -6.21 -12.40
CA PHE A 81 0.19 -5.47 -13.40
C PHE A 81 -0.69 -4.62 -14.32
N HIS A 82 -1.79 -5.21 -14.83
CA HIS A 82 -2.73 -4.50 -15.69
C HIS A 82 -3.40 -3.34 -14.95
N TYR A 83 -3.77 -3.54 -13.68
CA TYR A 83 -4.35 -2.50 -12.83
C TYR A 83 -3.36 -1.33 -12.61
N LEU A 84 -2.12 -1.62 -12.22
CA LEU A 84 -1.09 -0.60 -11.97
C LEU A 84 -0.74 0.20 -13.23
N ASN A 85 -0.68 -0.45 -14.39
CA ASN A 85 -0.46 0.25 -15.67
C ASN A 85 -1.67 1.07 -16.12
N GLY A 86 -2.89 0.69 -15.75
CA GLY A 86 -4.10 1.46 -16.03
C GLY A 86 -4.20 2.77 -15.24
N ILE A 87 -3.51 2.88 -14.09
CA ILE A 87 -3.45 4.10 -13.27
C ILE A 87 -2.39 5.08 -13.77
N LYS A 88 -1.34 4.59 -14.46
CA LYS A 88 -0.30 5.43 -15.08
C LYS A 88 -0.78 6.19 -16.34
N GLY A 89 -2.03 5.97 -16.78
CA GLY A 89 -2.63 6.57 -17.98
C GLY A 89 -3.37 7.88 -17.72
#